data_AF-A0A6P4AHE1-F1
#
_entry.id   AF-A0A6P4AHE1-F1
#
_cell.length_a   1.000
_cell.length_b   1.000
_cell.length_c   1.000
_cell.angle_alpha   90.00
_cell.angle_beta   90.00
_cell.angle_gamma   90.00
#
_symmetry.space_group_name_H-M   'P 1'
#
loop_
_entity.id
_entity.type
_entity.pdbx_description
1 polymer ?
#
loop_
_entity_poly.entity_id
_entity_poly.type
_entity_poly.pdbx_seq_one_letter_code
_entity_poly.pdbx_strand_id
1 'polypeptide(L)'
;MESVVRESKEVRREGMESIAERLSLMEDLYFPRALLSLATNPPQRKSLLLDLLHRDVAVFLERYGSKLTSDELREFDILNDNYEINWHLKHLRRIMSPTSDELRSRSVTVKNRRRAYLDKLIFDGQYFSEDAMRDREPYLHHEYVGKFQDLSGRSMARPGERWSETLLRRSEEAILISKIRGEQQRLGVDEREWVGGERHQEEEEEEEEEEEEEEEEEEEEEEETREANGGADSAKILSEHPDGTNGTQSTMAGRCEETTLSAAELQDQMDQFTYIMHEKFLFGEDHEHIDYSKIDNDETLDDHWLRQANNDAEEKYFDED
;
A
#
# COMPACT_ATOMS: atom_id res chain seq x y z
N MET A 1 26.38 -1.72 67.61
CA MET A 1 25.33 -0.69 67.53
C MET A 1 25.71 0.25 66.40
N GLU A 2 25.53 -0.20 65.17
CA GLU A 2 25.64 0.65 63.97
C GLU A 2 24.22 0.86 63.47
N SER A 3 23.57 1.90 63.99
CA SER A 3 22.38 2.47 63.38
C SER A 3 22.84 3.22 62.13
N VAL A 4 23.02 2.47 61.03
CA VAL A 4 23.20 3.06 59.71
C VAL A 4 21.89 3.75 59.37
N VAL A 5 21.94 5.08 59.41
CA VAL A 5 20.92 5.98 58.94
C VAL A 5 20.64 5.63 57.48
N ARG A 6 19.56 4.88 57.24
CA ARG A 6 18.91 4.84 55.93
C ARG A 6 18.26 6.20 55.77
N GLU A 7 19.01 7.14 55.23
CA GLU A 7 18.48 8.41 54.80
C GLU A 7 17.51 8.12 53.66
N SER A 8 16.21 8.14 53.97
CA SER A 8 15.13 7.92 53.01
C SER A 8 15.24 8.99 51.93
N LYS A 9 15.81 8.62 50.78
CA LYS A 9 15.73 9.40 49.55
C LYS A 9 14.26 9.39 49.10
N GLU A 10 13.45 10.29 49.64
CA GLU A 10 12.07 10.46 49.21
C GLU A 10 12.01 11.42 48.03
N VAL A 11 11.10 11.15 47.08
CA VAL A 11 10.76 12.12 46.03
C VAL A 11 10.32 13.42 46.70
N ARG A 12 10.60 14.56 46.07
CA ARG A 12 10.17 15.86 46.59
C ARG A 12 8.66 15.83 46.84
N ARG A 13 8.25 16.03 48.10
CA ARG A 13 6.85 16.02 48.52
C ARG A 13 5.98 16.95 47.66
N GLU A 14 6.52 18.11 47.28
CA GLU A 14 5.88 19.08 46.39
C GLU A 14 5.62 18.49 44.99
N GLY A 15 6.57 17.72 44.45
CA GLY A 15 6.43 17.02 43.17
C GLY A 15 5.36 15.93 43.21
N MET A 16 5.35 15.14 44.29
CA MET A 16 4.32 14.13 44.55
C MET A 16 2.91 14.72 44.61
N GLU A 17 2.74 15.84 45.32
CA GLU A 17 1.47 16.56 45.45
C GLU A 17 0.98 17.15 44.13
N SER A 18 1.89 17.75 43.35
CA SER A 18 1.59 18.30 42.02
C SER A 18 1.13 17.21 41.04
N ILE A 19 1.83 16.07 40.99
CA ILE A 19 1.48 14.93 40.13
C ILE A 19 0.09 14.40 40.52
N ALA A 20 -0.14 14.14 41.80
CA ALA A 20 -1.42 13.61 42.27
C ALA A 20 -2.58 14.58 42.03
N GLU A 21 -2.35 15.89 42.17
CA GLU A 21 -3.34 16.92 41.86
C GLU A 21 -3.70 16.94 40.38
N ARG A 22 -2.71 16.99 39.49
CA ARG A 22 -2.94 16.97 38.04
C ARG A 22 -3.68 15.71 37.60
N LEU A 23 -3.24 14.54 38.06
CA LEU A 23 -3.88 13.26 37.72
C LEU A 23 -5.31 13.15 38.26
N SER A 24 -5.59 13.76 39.42
CA SER A 24 -6.94 13.74 40.02
C SER A 24 -7.99 14.48 39.19
N LEU A 25 -7.56 15.43 38.36
CA LEU A 25 -8.41 16.24 37.48
C LEU A 25 -8.72 15.56 36.13
N MET A 26 -8.00 14.49 35.77
CA MET A 26 -8.23 13.80 34.50
C MET A 26 -9.49 12.93 34.57
N GLU A 27 -10.36 12.98 33.57
CA GLU A 27 -11.64 12.25 33.60
C GLU A 27 -11.46 10.73 33.37
N ASP A 28 -10.51 10.35 32.51
CA ASP A 28 -10.32 8.95 32.06
C ASP A 28 -9.31 8.13 32.89
N LEU A 29 -9.12 8.47 34.17
CA LEU A 29 -8.18 7.72 35.00
C LEU A 29 -8.85 6.47 35.59
N TYR A 30 -8.29 5.30 35.27
CA TYR A 30 -8.77 4.03 35.81
C TYR A 30 -8.45 3.91 37.30
N PHE A 31 -9.46 3.58 38.12
CA PHE A 31 -9.28 3.16 39.51
C PHE A 31 -9.79 1.74 39.72
N PRO A 32 -9.11 0.92 40.54
CA PRO A 32 -9.60 -0.40 40.91
C PRO A 32 -11.03 -0.35 41.46
N ARG A 33 -11.83 -1.38 41.18
CA ARG A 33 -13.27 -1.41 41.53
C ARG A 33 -13.54 -1.16 43.02
N ALA A 34 -12.66 -1.60 43.90
CA ALA A 34 -12.75 -1.37 45.35
C ALA A 34 -12.60 0.11 45.75
N LEU A 35 -11.97 0.93 44.91
CA LEU A 35 -11.68 2.34 45.14
C LEU A 35 -12.61 3.28 44.37
N LEU A 36 -13.44 2.76 43.45
CA LEU A 36 -14.33 3.58 42.62
C LEU A 36 -15.28 4.46 43.45
N SER A 37 -15.84 3.94 44.56
CA SER A 37 -16.74 4.72 45.42
C SER A 37 -16.03 5.90 46.10
N LEU A 38 -14.74 5.76 46.41
CA LEU A 38 -13.90 6.81 46.97
C LEU A 38 -13.26 7.69 45.88
N ALA A 39 -13.26 7.27 44.62
CA ALA A 39 -12.70 8.02 43.50
C ALA A 39 -13.73 8.96 42.83
N THR A 40 -14.88 9.20 43.47
CA THR A 40 -15.98 10.01 42.89
C THR A 40 -15.61 11.49 42.78
N ASN A 41 -14.81 12.03 43.71
CA ASN A 41 -14.45 13.45 43.74
C ASN A 41 -12.94 13.66 43.54
N PRO A 42 -12.50 14.71 42.81
CA PRO A 42 -11.09 15.06 42.64
C PRO A 42 -10.25 15.10 43.93
N PRO A 43 -10.69 15.71 45.06
CA PRO A 43 -9.89 15.71 46.29
C PRO A 43 -9.66 14.30 46.85
N GLN A 44 -10.66 13.42 46.75
CA GLN A 44 -10.55 12.04 47.24
C GLN A 44 -9.63 11.21 46.33
N ARG A 45 -9.70 11.44 45.01
CA ARG A 45 -8.77 10.86 44.03
C ARG A 45 -7.34 11.28 44.31
N LYS A 46 -7.09 12.57 44.58
CA LYS A 46 -5.77 13.09 44.97
C LYS A 46 -5.24 12.36 46.21
N SER A 47 -6.05 12.21 47.26
CA SER A 47 -5.66 11.48 48.47
C SER A 47 -5.31 10.01 48.21
N LEU A 48 -6.07 9.31 47.36
CA LEU A 48 -5.78 7.91 46.99
C LEU A 48 -4.49 7.77 46.20
N LEU A 49 -4.22 8.69 45.27
CA LEU A 49 -2.99 8.70 44.47
C LEU A 49 -1.78 8.99 45.35
N LEU A 50 -1.90 9.95 46.27
CA LEU A 50 -0.85 10.23 47.25
C LEU A 50 -0.58 9.04 48.15
N ASP A 51 -1.62 8.40 48.70
CA ASP A 51 -1.45 7.20 49.53
C ASP A 51 -0.69 6.10 48.78
N LEU A 52 -1.04 5.85 47.51
CA LEU A 52 -0.33 4.87 46.70
C LEU A 52 1.12 5.29 46.44
N LEU A 53 1.38 6.56 46.14
CA LEU A 53 2.73 7.07 45.87
C LEU A 53 3.66 6.97 47.09
N HIS A 54 3.12 7.14 48.29
CA HIS A 54 3.90 6.97 49.54
C HIS A 54 4.09 5.50 49.89
N ARG A 55 3.11 4.64 49.59
CA ARG A 55 3.17 3.21 49.93
C ARG A 55 4.04 2.42 48.95
N ASP A 56 3.82 2.60 47.66
CA ASP A 56 4.46 1.84 46.59
C ASP A 56 4.51 2.63 45.27
N VAL A 57 5.68 3.18 45.01
CA VAL A 57 5.97 3.95 43.79
C VAL A 57 6.00 3.06 42.54
N ALA A 58 6.43 1.79 42.64
CA ALA A 58 6.52 0.90 41.48
C ALA A 58 5.13 0.59 40.94
N VAL A 59 4.19 0.21 41.82
CA VAL A 59 2.78 -0.03 41.45
C VAL A 59 2.10 1.24 40.93
N PHE A 60 2.48 2.40 41.45
CA PHE A 60 2.00 3.68 40.91
C PHE A 60 2.49 3.89 39.47
N LEU A 61 3.78 3.69 39.19
CA LEU A 61 4.35 3.85 37.86
C LEU A 61 3.80 2.83 36.85
N GLU A 62 3.57 1.59 37.27
CA GLU A 62 2.93 0.57 36.44
C GLU A 62 1.54 1.02 35.94
N ARG A 63 0.72 1.56 36.86
CA ARG A 63 -0.68 1.89 36.57
C ARG A 63 -0.88 3.25 35.91
N TYR A 64 -0.12 4.26 36.37
CA TYR A 64 -0.35 5.66 36.03
C TYR A 64 0.84 6.29 35.29
N GLY A 65 1.96 5.57 35.16
CA GLY A 65 3.18 6.10 34.55
C GLY A 65 3.01 6.55 33.10
N SER A 66 2.13 5.90 32.34
CA SER A 66 1.82 6.29 30.95
C SER A 66 1.13 7.65 30.82
N LYS A 67 0.61 8.20 31.93
CA LYS A 67 -0.06 9.51 32.00
C LYS A 67 0.83 10.60 32.60
N LEU A 68 2.08 10.28 32.94
CA LEU A 68 3.06 11.24 33.46
C LEU A 68 3.77 11.98 32.32
N THR A 69 4.25 13.18 32.61
CA THR A 69 5.11 13.94 31.68
C THR A 69 6.58 13.56 31.86
N SER A 70 7.42 13.92 30.89
CA SER A 70 8.88 13.69 30.98
C SER A 70 9.50 14.38 32.20
N ASP A 71 9.03 15.57 32.55
CA ASP A 71 9.51 16.32 33.72
C ASP A 71 9.09 15.66 35.04
N GLU A 72 7.86 15.15 35.12
CA GLU A 72 7.38 14.42 36.30
C GLU A 72 8.11 13.09 36.49
N LEU A 73 8.47 12.40 35.41
CA LEU A 73 9.29 11.19 35.48
C LEU A 73 10.70 11.44 36.04
N ARG A 74 11.24 12.66 35.93
CA ARG A 74 12.54 13.03 36.51
C ARG A 74 12.50 13.12 38.03
N GLU A 75 11.35 13.43 38.62
CA GLU A 75 11.20 13.47 40.08
C GLU A 75 11.51 12.10 40.73
N PHE A 76 11.31 11.01 39.99
CA PHE A 76 11.56 9.64 40.45
C PHE A 76 13.00 9.15 40.21
N ASP A 77 13.86 9.90 39.52
CA ASP A 77 15.27 9.51 39.30
C ASP A 77 16.06 9.40 40.61
N ILE A 78 15.58 10.04 41.68
CA ILE A 78 16.18 9.94 43.02
C ILE A 78 16.05 8.52 43.58
N LEU A 79 15.03 7.77 43.14
CA LEU A 79 14.70 6.40 43.56
C LEU A 79 15.32 5.32 42.66
N ASN A 80 16.33 5.66 41.85
CA ASN A 80 16.95 4.75 40.88
C ASN A 80 17.64 3.51 41.50
N ASP A 81 17.83 3.53 42.82
CA ASP A 81 18.40 2.44 43.62
C ASP A 81 17.47 1.20 43.65
N ASN A 82 16.16 1.37 43.42
CA ASN A 82 15.22 0.26 43.29
C ASN A 82 15.13 -0.20 41.83
N TYR A 83 15.43 -1.48 41.60
CA TYR A 83 15.38 -2.11 40.29
C TYR A 83 14.02 -1.98 39.59
N GLU A 84 12.91 -2.19 40.31
CA GLU A 84 11.56 -2.15 39.71
C GLU A 84 11.21 -0.73 39.23
N ILE A 85 11.50 0.27 40.06
CA ILE A 85 11.27 1.69 39.72
C ILE A 85 12.13 2.07 38.53
N ASN A 86 13.42 1.73 38.55
CA ASN A 86 14.37 1.98 37.45
C ASN A 86 13.89 1.35 36.14
N TRP A 87 13.39 0.10 36.19
CA TRP A 87 12.82 -0.59 35.04
C TRP A 87 11.60 0.14 34.48
N HIS A 88 10.65 0.52 35.33
CA HIS A 88 9.46 1.28 34.91
C HIS A 88 9.84 2.64 34.31
N LEU A 89 10.77 3.38 34.91
CA LEU A 89 11.22 4.68 34.38
C LEU A 89 11.87 4.54 33.00
N LYS A 90 12.76 3.55 32.82
CA LYS A 90 13.36 3.26 31.51
C LYS A 90 12.31 2.85 30.48
N HIS A 91 11.39 1.97 30.86
CA HIS A 91 10.33 1.51 29.99
C HIS A 91 9.39 2.64 29.54
N LEU A 92 8.95 3.49 30.47
CA LEU A 92 8.10 4.65 30.18
C LEU A 92 8.81 5.67 29.29
N ARG A 93 10.09 5.95 29.56
CA ARG A 93 10.91 6.82 28.70
C ARG A 93 11.05 6.27 27.29
N ARG A 94 11.27 4.95 27.15
CA ARG A 94 11.33 4.27 25.85
C ARG A 94 10.02 4.39 25.08
N ILE A 95 8.87 4.33 25.75
CA ILE A 95 7.57 4.50 25.09
C ILE A 95 7.35 5.96 24.68
N MET A 96 7.66 6.92 25.56
CA MET A 96 7.38 8.34 25.33
C MET A 96 8.37 9.02 24.39
N SER A 97 9.64 8.62 24.44
CA SER A 97 10.74 9.22 23.70
C SER A 97 11.73 8.13 23.31
N PRO A 98 11.35 7.24 22.37
CA PRO A 98 12.23 6.20 21.89
C PRO A 98 13.48 6.82 21.26
N THR A 99 14.63 6.26 21.59
CA THR A 99 15.91 6.70 21.02
C THR A 99 15.96 6.33 19.54
N SER A 100 16.74 7.07 18.74
CA SER A 100 16.95 6.73 17.31
C SER A 100 17.38 5.27 17.13
N ASP A 101 18.25 4.76 18.00
CA ASP A 101 18.70 3.36 17.96
C ASP A 101 17.56 2.38 18.26
N GLU A 102 16.67 2.70 19.21
CA GLU A 102 15.52 1.86 19.53
C GLU A 102 14.48 1.85 18.42
N LEU A 103 14.23 2.99 17.78
CA LEU A 103 13.39 3.08 16.58
C LEU A 103 13.98 2.25 15.43
N ARG A 104 15.31 2.31 15.25
CA ARG A 104 16.02 1.50 14.26
C ARG A 104 15.91 0.01 14.59
N SER A 105 16.14 -0.39 15.84
CA SER A 105 15.99 -1.79 16.27
C SER A 105 14.56 -2.29 16.03
N ARG A 106 13.54 -1.51 16.40
CA ARG A 106 12.14 -1.88 16.16
C ARG A 106 11.84 -1.99 14.66
N SER A 107 12.35 -1.05 13.85
CA SER A 107 12.20 -1.10 12.39
C SER A 107 12.86 -2.34 11.79
N VAL A 108 14.06 -2.71 12.26
CA VAL A 108 14.76 -3.94 11.84
C VAL A 108 13.96 -5.18 12.23
N THR A 109 13.46 -5.26 13.47
CA THR A 109 12.61 -6.38 13.91
C THR A 109 11.37 -6.53 13.03
N VAL A 110 10.68 -5.43 12.73
CA VAL A 110 9.51 -5.44 11.84
C VAL A 110 9.88 -5.94 10.45
N LYS A 111 10.95 -5.42 9.84
CA LYS A 111 11.41 -5.86 8.52
C LYS A 111 11.78 -7.35 8.51
N ASN A 112 12.44 -7.84 9.55
CA ASN A 112 12.83 -9.24 9.68
C ASN A 112 11.60 -10.16 9.84
N ARG A 113 10.62 -9.77 10.66
CA ARG A 113 9.36 -10.51 10.83
C ARG A 113 8.57 -10.55 9.53
N ARG A 114 8.42 -9.41 8.85
CA ARG A 114 7.79 -9.34 7.52
C ARG A 114 8.53 -10.22 6.51
N ARG A 115 9.86 -10.20 6.49
CA ARG A 115 10.65 -11.08 5.62
C ARG A 115 10.37 -12.57 5.88
N ALA A 116 10.37 -12.99 7.14
CA ALA A 116 10.03 -14.37 7.51
C ALA A 116 8.61 -14.76 7.07
N TYR A 117 7.66 -13.84 7.19
CA TYR A 117 6.28 -14.07 6.75
C TYR A 117 6.14 -14.09 5.22
N LEU A 118 6.89 -13.24 4.51
CA LEU A 118 6.96 -13.24 3.05
C LEU A 118 7.43 -14.58 2.52
N ASP A 119 8.50 -15.15 3.09
CA ASP A 119 9.01 -16.47 2.67
C ASP A 119 7.94 -17.56 2.83
N LYS A 120 7.13 -17.48 3.90
CA LYS A 120 5.97 -18.37 4.09
C LYS A 120 4.90 -18.17 3.02
N LEU A 121 4.56 -16.92 2.70
CA LEU A 121 3.56 -16.61 1.67
C LEU A 121 4.00 -17.05 0.26
N ILE A 122 5.29 -16.92 -0.04
CA ILE A 122 5.88 -17.42 -1.28
C ILE A 122 5.75 -18.95 -1.34
N PHE A 123 6.06 -19.64 -0.24
CA PHE A 123 5.90 -21.09 -0.17
C PHE A 123 4.43 -21.54 -0.34
N ASP A 124 3.49 -20.83 0.29
CA ASP A 124 2.06 -21.12 0.17
C ASP A 124 1.53 -20.84 -1.26
N GLY A 125 2.15 -19.92 -2.00
CA GLY A 125 1.91 -19.65 -3.42
C GLY A 125 0.57 -18.94 -3.77
N GLN A 126 -0.35 -18.82 -2.81
CA GLN A 126 -1.66 -18.20 -3.05
C GLN A 126 -1.57 -16.67 -3.11
N TYR A 127 -0.87 -16.05 -2.16
CA TYR A 127 -0.84 -14.59 -2.02
C TYR A 127 -0.02 -13.90 -3.13
N PHE A 128 1.05 -14.53 -3.59
CA PHE A 128 1.89 -14.06 -4.69
C PHE A 128 1.63 -14.82 -6.00
N SER A 129 0.42 -15.38 -6.16
CA SER A 129 -0.01 -15.86 -7.48
C SER A 129 -0.25 -14.66 -8.40
N GLU A 130 -0.05 -14.86 -9.70
CA GLU A 130 -0.25 -13.80 -10.71
C GLU A 130 -1.65 -13.19 -10.60
N ASP A 131 -2.69 -14.02 -10.53
CA ASP A 131 -4.08 -13.55 -10.41
C ASP A 131 -4.30 -12.73 -9.13
N ALA A 132 -3.80 -13.20 -7.98
CA ALA A 132 -3.93 -12.47 -6.72
C ALA A 132 -3.17 -11.14 -6.74
N MET A 133 -2.00 -11.08 -7.37
CA MET A 133 -1.23 -9.83 -7.49
C MET A 133 -1.91 -8.87 -8.48
N ARG A 134 -2.45 -9.37 -9.59
CA ARG A 134 -3.21 -8.58 -10.58
C ARG A 134 -4.45 -7.95 -9.96
N ASP A 135 -5.19 -8.67 -9.12
CA ASP A 135 -6.41 -8.15 -8.50
C ASP A 135 -6.14 -7.01 -7.50
N ARG A 136 -4.99 -7.09 -6.81
CA ARG A 136 -4.50 -6.05 -5.88
C ARG A 136 -3.95 -4.83 -6.63
N GLU A 137 -3.09 -5.07 -7.62
CA GLU A 137 -2.32 -4.04 -8.31
C GLU A 137 -2.50 -4.15 -9.84
N PRO A 138 -3.71 -3.85 -10.36
CA PRO A 138 -4.07 -4.13 -11.74
C PRO A 138 -3.31 -3.24 -12.73
N TYR A 139 -3.04 -1.99 -12.38
CA TYR A 139 -2.28 -1.09 -13.25
C TYR A 139 -0.82 -1.51 -13.37
N LEU A 140 -0.19 -1.86 -12.25
CA LEU A 140 1.18 -2.34 -12.23
C LEU A 140 1.31 -3.65 -13.01
N HIS A 141 0.38 -4.61 -12.80
CA HIS A 141 0.36 -5.85 -13.60
C HIS A 141 0.21 -5.54 -15.09
N HIS A 142 -0.68 -4.61 -15.45
CA HIS A 142 -0.87 -4.23 -16.84
C HIS A 142 0.41 -3.67 -17.47
N GLU A 143 1.12 -2.77 -16.80
CA GLU A 143 2.37 -2.18 -17.32
C GLU A 143 3.48 -3.20 -17.57
N TYR A 144 3.67 -4.16 -16.67
CA TYR A 144 4.75 -5.13 -16.76
C TYR A 144 4.37 -6.36 -17.58
N VAL A 145 3.16 -6.89 -17.42
CA VAL A 145 2.76 -8.20 -17.96
C VAL A 145 1.55 -8.07 -18.89
N GLY A 146 0.49 -7.38 -18.45
CA GLY A 146 -0.80 -7.38 -19.14
C GLY A 146 -0.73 -6.88 -20.58
N LYS A 147 0.02 -5.80 -20.86
CA LYS A 147 0.23 -5.25 -22.22
C LYS A 147 0.78 -6.27 -23.22
N PHE A 148 1.48 -7.30 -22.75
CA PHE A 148 2.14 -8.31 -23.60
C PHE A 148 1.38 -9.64 -23.67
N GLN A 149 0.54 -9.96 -22.68
CA GLN A 149 -0.26 -11.20 -22.67
C GLN A 149 -1.64 -11.05 -23.33
N ASP A 150 -2.18 -9.83 -23.41
CA ASP A 150 -3.62 -9.61 -23.58
C ASP A 150 -4.21 -9.94 -24.97
N LEU A 151 -3.40 -10.25 -25.97
CA LEU A 151 -3.87 -10.44 -27.35
C LEU A 151 -4.84 -11.63 -27.53
N SER A 152 -4.63 -12.73 -26.79
CA SER A 152 -5.60 -13.85 -26.75
C SER A 152 -6.52 -13.82 -25.54
N GLY A 153 -6.15 -13.06 -24.50
CA GLY A 153 -6.88 -12.94 -23.25
C GLY A 153 -8.24 -12.25 -23.43
N ARG A 154 -8.23 -11.16 -24.22
CA ARG A 154 -9.34 -10.24 -24.47
C ARG A 154 -10.36 -10.71 -25.52
N SER A 155 -10.10 -11.82 -26.20
CA SER A 155 -11.01 -12.32 -27.23
C SER A 155 -12.42 -12.55 -26.67
N MET A 156 -13.43 -12.13 -27.44
CA MET A 156 -14.85 -12.24 -27.08
C MET A 156 -15.30 -13.69 -26.87
N ALA A 157 -14.65 -14.67 -27.49
CA ALA A 157 -15.01 -16.08 -27.34
C ALA A 157 -13.76 -16.96 -27.36
N ARG A 158 -13.57 -17.75 -26.29
CA ARG A 158 -12.55 -18.81 -26.27
C ARG A 158 -13.18 -20.14 -26.73
N PRO A 159 -12.48 -20.94 -27.56
CA PRO A 159 -13.00 -22.23 -27.97
C PRO A 159 -13.33 -23.12 -26.77
N GLY A 160 -14.61 -23.51 -26.64
CA GLY A 160 -15.08 -24.42 -25.57
C GLY A 160 -15.56 -23.74 -24.28
N GLU A 161 -15.51 -22.41 -24.19
CA GLU A 161 -16.00 -21.65 -23.04
C GLU A 161 -17.53 -21.46 -23.11
N ARG A 162 -18.22 -21.53 -21.96
CA ARG A 162 -19.67 -21.24 -21.91
C ARG A 162 -19.88 -19.73 -21.89
N TRP A 163 -20.95 -19.24 -22.52
CA TRP A 163 -21.33 -17.82 -22.46
C TRP A 163 -21.37 -17.24 -21.03
N SER A 164 -21.78 -18.03 -20.04
CA SER A 164 -21.77 -17.61 -18.63
C SER A 164 -20.36 -17.33 -18.09
N GLU A 165 -19.38 -18.11 -18.51
CA GLU A 165 -17.97 -17.96 -18.11
C GLU A 165 -17.35 -16.74 -18.82
N THR A 166 -17.62 -16.60 -20.12
CA THR A 166 -17.20 -15.42 -20.90
C THR A 166 -17.77 -14.12 -20.32
N LEU A 167 -19.05 -14.09 -19.97
CA LEU A 167 -19.69 -12.92 -19.36
C LEU A 167 -19.07 -12.58 -17.99
N LEU A 168 -18.82 -13.60 -17.15
CA LEU A 168 -18.18 -13.41 -15.86
C LEU A 168 -16.78 -12.81 -16.03
N ARG A 169 -15.96 -13.43 -16.89
CA ARG A 169 -14.61 -12.94 -17.21
C ARG A 169 -14.61 -11.50 -17.72
N ARG A 170 -15.50 -11.14 -18.64
CA ARG A 170 -15.60 -9.76 -19.14
C ARG A 170 -16.03 -8.77 -18.06
N SER A 171 -16.92 -9.17 -17.17
CA SER A 171 -17.32 -8.32 -16.06
C SER A 171 -16.16 -8.08 -15.08
N GLU A 172 -15.35 -9.10 -14.83
CA GLU A 172 -14.13 -9.01 -14.02
C GLU A 172 -13.07 -8.12 -14.70
N GLU A 173 -12.82 -8.32 -16.01
CA GLU A 173 -11.92 -7.48 -16.81
C GLU A 173 -12.37 -6.00 -16.83
N ALA A 174 -13.67 -5.73 -16.93
CA ALA A 174 -14.20 -4.36 -16.91
C ALA A 174 -13.95 -3.67 -15.55
N ILE A 175 -14.05 -4.41 -14.44
CA ILE A 175 -13.71 -3.91 -13.11
C ILE A 175 -12.21 -3.59 -13.04
N LEU A 176 -11.35 -4.46 -13.56
CA LEU A 176 -9.90 -4.22 -13.59
C LEU A 176 -9.55 -2.99 -14.42
N ILE A 177 -10.12 -2.83 -15.62
CA ILE A 177 -9.93 -1.64 -16.47
C ILE A 177 -10.38 -0.38 -15.74
N SER A 178 -11.51 -0.43 -15.03
CA SER A 178 -11.99 0.71 -14.24
C SER A 178 -11.01 1.11 -13.13
N LYS A 179 -10.44 0.12 -12.42
CA LYS A 179 -9.37 0.35 -11.42
C LYS A 179 -8.12 0.95 -12.07
N ILE A 180 -7.71 0.42 -13.21
CA ILE A 180 -6.56 0.91 -13.98
C ILE A 180 -6.75 2.39 -14.35
N ARG A 181 -7.91 2.76 -14.90
CA ARG A 181 -8.21 4.16 -15.26
C ARG A 181 -8.17 5.09 -14.06
N GLY A 182 -8.70 4.66 -12.92
CA GLY A 182 -8.62 5.42 -11.68
C GLY A 182 -7.17 5.71 -11.25
N GLU A 183 -6.29 4.71 -11.35
CA GLU A 183 -4.86 4.87 -11.08
C GLU A 183 -4.14 5.75 -12.12
N GLN A 184 -4.42 5.57 -13.41
CA GLN A 184 -3.89 6.42 -14.49
C GLN A 184 -4.27 7.89 -14.28
N GLN A 185 -5.52 8.16 -13.90
CA GLN A 185 -5.99 9.50 -13.57
C GLN A 185 -5.25 10.07 -12.34
N ARG A 186 -5.06 9.26 -11.30
CA ARG A 186 -4.33 9.65 -10.09
C ARG A 186 -2.87 10.01 -10.37
N LEU A 187 -2.25 9.31 -11.31
CA LEU A 187 -0.87 9.53 -11.76
C LEU A 187 -0.74 10.65 -12.82
N GLY A 188 -1.86 11.14 -13.36
CA GLY A 188 -1.88 12.18 -14.38
C GLY A 188 -1.42 11.71 -15.77
N VAL A 189 -1.68 10.43 -16.10
CA VAL A 189 -1.44 9.87 -17.43
C VAL A 189 -2.41 10.50 -18.43
N ASP A 190 -1.93 10.85 -19.62
CA ASP A 190 -2.74 11.44 -20.69
C ASP A 190 -3.87 10.48 -21.11
N GLU A 191 -5.07 11.02 -21.35
CA GLU A 191 -6.26 10.23 -21.69
C GLU A 191 -6.08 9.37 -22.95
N ARG A 192 -5.22 9.80 -23.88
CA ARG A 192 -4.90 9.05 -25.11
C ARG A 192 -4.14 7.75 -24.83
N GLU A 193 -3.47 7.66 -23.69
CA GLU A 193 -2.70 6.49 -23.25
C GLU A 193 -3.49 5.61 -22.27
N TRP A 194 -4.78 5.90 -22.06
CA TRP A 194 -5.61 5.14 -21.13
C TRP A 194 -5.97 3.76 -21.67
N VAL A 195 -5.94 2.78 -20.77
CA VAL A 195 -6.18 1.38 -21.13
C VAL A 195 -7.63 1.16 -21.54
N GLY A 196 -7.81 0.46 -22.66
CA GLY A 196 -9.12 0.18 -23.25
C GLY A 196 -9.79 1.40 -23.88
N GLY A 197 -9.03 2.47 -24.18
CA GLY A 197 -9.46 3.57 -25.05
C GLY A 197 -9.61 3.13 -26.52
N GLU A 198 -8.97 2.03 -26.92
CA GLU A 198 -9.14 1.39 -28.24
C GLU A 198 -10.62 1.14 -28.54
N ARG A 199 -11.41 0.74 -27.54
CA ARG A 199 -12.85 0.50 -27.71
C ARG A 199 -13.66 1.78 -28.00
N HIS A 200 -13.20 2.93 -27.51
CA HIS A 200 -13.82 4.23 -27.82
C HIS A 200 -13.33 4.75 -29.18
N GLN A 201 -12.08 4.47 -29.56
CA GLN A 201 -11.60 4.76 -30.91
C GLN A 201 -12.28 3.90 -31.96
N GLU A 202 -12.49 2.60 -31.71
CA GLU A 202 -13.27 1.71 -32.59
C GLU A 202 -14.75 2.15 -32.67
N GLU A 203 -15.37 2.57 -31.57
CA GLU A 203 -16.74 3.12 -31.55
C GLU A 203 -16.82 4.48 -32.28
N GLU A 204 -15.84 5.37 -32.11
CA GLU A 204 -15.75 6.65 -32.82
C GLU A 204 -15.45 6.46 -34.32
N GLU A 205 -14.59 5.51 -34.69
CA GLU A 205 -14.31 5.15 -36.09
C GLU A 205 -15.53 4.50 -36.77
N GLU A 206 -16.28 3.64 -36.07
CA GLU A 206 -17.55 3.09 -36.57
C GLU A 206 -18.63 4.19 -36.73
N GLU A 207 -18.72 5.16 -35.81
CA GLU A 207 -19.62 6.31 -35.95
C GLU A 207 -19.20 7.23 -37.12
N GLU A 208 -17.89 7.46 -37.34
CA GLU A 208 -17.39 8.23 -38.49
C GLU A 208 -17.64 7.49 -39.83
N GLU A 209 -17.49 6.16 -39.89
CA GLU A 209 -17.83 5.38 -41.09
C GLU A 209 -19.34 5.39 -41.37
N GLU A 210 -20.20 5.30 -40.35
CA GLU A 210 -21.66 5.45 -40.51
C GLU A 210 -22.04 6.86 -41.01
N GLU A 211 -21.39 7.92 -40.51
CA GLU A 211 -21.61 9.29 -41.01
C GLU A 211 -21.13 9.46 -42.48
N GLU A 212 -19.99 8.87 -42.87
CA GLU A 212 -19.53 8.89 -44.27
C GLU A 212 -20.48 8.11 -45.20
N GLU A 213 -21.02 6.97 -44.78
CA GLU A 213 -22.03 6.23 -45.57
C GLU A 213 -23.35 7.03 -45.73
N GLU A 214 -23.81 7.73 -44.68
CA GLU A 214 -24.98 8.61 -44.78
C GLU A 214 -24.75 9.80 -45.73
N GLU A 215 -23.56 10.41 -45.73
CA GLU A 215 -23.20 11.48 -46.68
C GLU A 215 -23.15 10.97 -48.14
N GLU A 216 -22.62 9.77 -48.39
CA GLU A 216 -22.61 9.16 -49.73
C GLU A 216 -24.04 8.85 -50.22
N GLU A 217 -24.95 8.35 -49.37
CA GLU A 217 -26.35 8.13 -49.73
C GLU A 217 -27.09 9.44 -50.06
N GLU A 218 -26.84 10.53 -49.32
CA GLU A 218 -27.41 11.86 -49.62
C GLU A 218 -26.89 12.43 -50.96
N GLU A 219 -25.60 12.24 -51.28
CA GLU A 219 -25.03 12.65 -52.57
C GLU A 219 -25.61 11.84 -53.75
N GLU A 220 -25.82 10.54 -53.59
CA GLU A 220 -26.48 9.69 -54.60
C GLU A 220 -27.94 10.11 -54.85
N GLU A 221 -28.72 10.43 -53.79
CA GLU A 221 -30.07 10.97 -53.94
C GLU A 221 -30.06 12.34 -54.65
N GLU A 222 -29.11 13.22 -54.33
CA GLU A 222 -28.97 14.50 -55.03
C GLU A 222 -28.60 14.33 -56.52
N GLU A 223 -27.72 13.40 -56.87
CA GLU A 223 -27.40 13.08 -58.27
C GLU A 223 -28.61 12.51 -59.03
N GLU A 224 -29.39 11.60 -58.44
CA GLU A 224 -30.60 11.07 -59.06
C GLU A 224 -31.65 12.17 -59.32
N THR A 225 -31.80 13.13 -58.40
CA THR A 225 -32.71 14.28 -58.63
C THR A 225 -32.21 15.25 -59.70
N ARG A 226 -30.89 15.38 -59.88
CA ARG A 226 -30.26 16.19 -60.94
C ARG A 226 -30.37 15.51 -62.30
N GLU A 227 -30.18 14.19 -62.39
CA GLU A 227 -30.37 13.42 -63.62
C GLU A 227 -31.84 13.41 -64.08
N ALA A 228 -32.80 13.35 -63.14
CA ALA A 228 -34.23 13.44 -63.46
C ALA A 228 -34.66 14.79 -64.05
N ASN A 229 -33.87 15.86 -63.86
CA ASN A 229 -34.14 17.21 -64.38
C ASN A 229 -33.21 17.65 -65.54
N GLY A 230 -32.26 16.83 -65.96
CA GLY A 230 -31.11 17.22 -66.79
C GLY A 230 -31.08 16.67 -68.21
N GLY A 231 -32.20 16.63 -68.93
CA GLY A 231 -32.18 16.30 -70.36
C GLY A 231 -31.77 17.49 -71.24
N ALA A 232 -30.50 17.63 -71.60
CA ALA A 232 -30.01 17.98 -72.96
C ALA A 232 -28.54 18.46 -73.04
N ASP A 233 -27.83 17.85 -74.00
CA ASP A 233 -26.73 18.38 -74.83
C ASP A 233 -25.24 18.24 -74.45
N SER A 234 -24.65 17.19 -75.05
CA SER A 234 -23.59 17.27 -76.09
C SER A 234 -22.11 17.52 -75.70
N ALA A 235 -21.38 16.39 -75.69
CA ALA A 235 -20.26 16.05 -76.59
C ALA A 235 -18.83 16.64 -76.42
N LYS A 236 -17.90 15.72 -76.04
CA LYS A 236 -16.52 15.43 -76.51
C LYS A 236 -15.48 16.58 -76.60
N ILE A 237 -14.22 16.42 -76.15
CA ILE A 237 -13.05 15.73 -76.79
C ILE A 237 -11.87 15.82 -75.77
N LEU A 238 -11.32 14.73 -75.22
CA LEU A 238 -10.08 14.00 -75.57
C LEU A 238 -8.74 14.80 -75.61
N SER A 239 -7.77 14.46 -74.73
CA SER A 239 -6.38 14.05 -75.12
C SER A 239 -5.44 13.79 -73.92
N GLU A 240 -5.13 12.50 -73.71
CA GLU A 240 -3.83 11.81 -73.50
C GLU A 240 -2.62 12.46 -72.77
N HIS A 241 -2.18 11.73 -71.73
CA HIS A 241 -0.91 11.56 -70.95
C HIS A 241 0.47 11.84 -71.65
N PRO A 242 1.69 11.78 -71.00
CA PRO A 242 2.07 11.20 -69.69
C PRO A 242 3.19 11.91 -68.85
N ASP A 243 3.41 11.34 -67.64
CA ASP A 243 4.68 11.13 -66.92
C ASP A 243 5.32 12.23 -66.04
N GLY A 244 5.79 11.80 -64.84
CA GLY A 244 6.80 12.54 -64.07
C GLY A 244 6.56 12.82 -62.58
N THR A 245 6.39 11.76 -61.77
CA THR A 245 7.05 11.57 -60.45
C THR A 245 7.31 12.78 -59.54
N ASN A 246 6.60 12.86 -58.41
CA ASN A 246 7.14 12.43 -57.11
C ASN A 246 6.05 12.48 -56.03
N GLY A 247 5.65 11.28 -55.60
CA GLY A 247 4.61 11.04 -54.61
C GLY A 247 4.97 11.63 -53.25
N THR A 248 4.13 12.57 -52.82
CA THR A 248 3.89 12.87 -51.42
C THR A 248 3.09 11.72 -50.82
N GLN A 249 3.78 10.64 -50.42
CA GLN A 249 3.25 9.74 -49.40
C GLN A 249 3.93 10.11 -48.10
N SER A 250 3.23 10.95 -47.34
CA SER A 250 3.44 11.09 -45.91
C SER A 250 2.98 9.78 -45.29
N THR A 251 3.89 8.79 -45.21
CA THR A 251 3.68 7.61 -44.38
C THR A 251 3.88 8.03 -42.92
N MET A 252 2.87 8.67 -42.35
CA MET A 252 2.64 8.60 -40.90
C MET A 252 2.11 7.20 -40.60
N ALA A 253 2.95 6.19 -40.83
CA ALA A 253 2.82 4.89 -40.19
C ALA A 253 3.26 5.09 -38.73
N GLY A 254 2.42 5.79 -37.98
CA GLY A 254 2.56 6.02 -36.55
C GLY A 254 2.32 4.72 -35.82
N ARG A 255 3.41 4.03 -35.52
CA ARG A 255 3.61 3.29 -34.26
C ARG A 255 2.45 2.38 -33.81
N CYS A 256 2.32 1.23 -34.45
CA CYS A 256 1.84 0.01 -33.79
C CYS A 256 2.88 -1.09 -34.02
N GLU A 257 4.04 -0.95 -33.38
CA GLU A 257 4.83 -2.14 -33.05
C GLU A 257 4.08 -2.81 -31.89
N GLU A 258 3.18 -3.75 -32.21
CA GLU A 258 2.72 -4.74 -31.24
C GLU A 258 3.97 -5.42 -30.69
N THR A 259 4.38 -5.01 -29.50
CA THR A 259 5.63 -5.47 -28.86
C THR A 259 5.40 -6.87 -28.30
N THR A 260 5.28 -7.86 -29.19
CA THR A 260 5.19 -9.26 -28.77
C THR A 260 6.55 -9.67 -28.18
N LEU A 261 6.66 -9.68 -26.85
CA LEU A 261 7.84 -10.16 -26.16
C LEU A 261 8.01 -11.67 -26.35
N SER A 262 9.26 -12.12 -26.39
CA SER A 262 9.56 -13.54 -26.32
C SER A 262 9.13 -14.11 -24.96
N ALA A 263 8.93 -15.43 -24.88
CA ALA A 263 8.53 -16.09 -23.63
C ALA A 263 9.54 -15.86 -22.48
N ALA A 264 10.84 -15.72 -22.81
CA ALA A 264 11.87 -15.42 -21.81
C ALA A 264 11.75 -13.98 -21.29
N GLU A 265 11.56 -13.02 -22.19
CA GLU A 265 11.38 -11.61 -21.80
C GLU A 265 10.09 -11.40 -21.00
N LEU A 266 9.01 -12.12 -21.35
CA LEU A 266 7.77 -12.09 -20.57
C LEU A 266 7.97 -12.63 -19.15
N GLN A 267 8.77 -13.70 -19.01
CA GLN A 267 9.12 -14.22 -17.68
C GLN A 267 9.94 -13.18 -16.89
N ASP A 268 10.89 -12.50 -17.53
CA ASP A 268 11.67 -11.44 -16.87
C ASP A 268 10.78 -10.27 -16.41
N GLN A 269 9.74 -9.93 -17.19
CA GLN A 269 8.75 -8.93 -16.78
C GLN A 269 7.89 -9.41 -15.59
N MET A 270 7.47 -10.68 -15.60
CA MET A 270 6.74 -11.28 -14.49
C MET A 270 7.57 -11.30 -13.20
N ASP A 271 8.86 -11.61 -13.30
CA ASP A 271 9.78 -11.63 -12.17
C ASP A 271 9.98 -10.22 -11.60
N GLN A 272 10.08 -9.20 -12.47
CA GLN A 272 10.13 -7.79 -12.06
C GLN A 272 8.85 -7.35 -11.35
N PHE A 273 7.68 -7.68 -11.91
CA PHE A 273 6.39 -7.42 -11.28
C PHE A 273 6.31 -8.06 -9.89
N THR A 274 6.66 -9.35 -9.80
CA THR A 274 6.66 -10.11 -8.54
C THR A 274 7.63 -9.51 -7.51
N TYR A 275 8.82 -9.07 -7.96
CA TYR A 275 9.79 -8.39 -7.11
C TYR A 275 9.22 -7.10 -6.50
N ILE A 276 8.56 -6.26 -7.30
CA ILE A 276 7.92 -5.04 -6.80
C ILE A 276 6.84 -5.38 -5.78
N MET A 277 6.02 -6.40 -6.04
CA MET A 277 4.99 -6.86 -5.10
C MET A 277 5.59 -7.36 -3.78
N HIS A 278 6.74 -8.05 -3.82
CA HIS A 278 7.49 -8.42 -2.61
C HIS A 278 7.98 -7.19 -1.84
N GLU A 279 8.51 -6.18 -2.53
CA GLU A 279 8.95 -4.94 -1.89
C GLU A 279 7.80 -4.18 -1.24
N LYS A 280 6.69 -3.98 -1.95
CA LYS A 280 5.46 -3.36 -1.42
C LYS A 280 4.98 -4.07 -0.15
N PHE A 281 5.03 -5.41 -0.17
CA PHE A 281 4.70 -6.20 1.02
C PHE A 281 5.65 -5.88 2.20
N LEU A 282 6.96 -5.82 1.98
CA LEU A 282 7.93 -5.52 3.04
C LEU A 282 7.78 -4.09 3.58
N PHE A 283 7.47 -3.13 2.70
CA PHE A 283 7.18 -1.74 3.10
C PHE A 283 5.86 -1.61 3.86
N GLY A 284 4.94 -2.57 3.72
CA GLY A 284 3.67 -2.58 4.43
C GLY A 284 2.56 -1.84 3.69
N GLU A 285 2.66 -1.77 2.36
CA GLU A 285 1.74 -1.00 1.53
C GLU A 285 0.43 -1.79 1.26
N ASP A 286 0.45 -3.12 1.33
CA ASP A 286 -0.71 -4.00 1.10
C ASP A 286 -1.67 -4.13 2.31
N HIS A 287 -1.83 -3.05 3.08
CA HIS A 287 -2.63 -3.04 4.32
C HIS A 287 -4.12 -3.32 4.11
N GLU A 288 -4.63 -3.13 2.90
CA GLU A 288 -6.01 -3.48 2.51
C GLU A 288 -6.24 -5.00 2.45
N HIS A 289 -5.18 -5.78 2.22
CA HIS A 289 -5.24 -7.22 2.00
C HIS A 289 -4.62 -8.03 3.13
N ILE A 290 -3.68 -7.44 3.88
CA ILE A 290 -2.99 -8.07 5.01
C ILE A 290 -2.98 -7.16 6.23
N ASP A 291 -3.33 -7.74 7.38
CA ASP A 291 -3.20 -7.09 8.67
C ASP A 291 -1.76 -7.21 9.19
N TYR A 292 -0.93 -6.23 8.84
CA TYR A 292 0.46 -6.15 9.28
C TYR A 292 0.63 -6.10 10.79
N SER A 293 -0.37 -5.64 11.56
CA SER A 293 -0.27 -5.63 13.02
C SER A 293 -0.12 -7.04 13.59
N LYS A 294 -0.70 -8.05 12.93
CA LYS A 294 -0.55 -9.45 13.32
C LYS A 294 0.84 -9.99 13.02
N ILE A 295 1.54 -9.47 12.01
CA ILE A 295 2.87 -9.92 11.60
C ILE A 295 3.94 -9.18 12.41
N ASP A 296 3.81 -7.85 12.50
CA ASP A 296 4.78 -6.96 13.14
C ASP A 296 4.93 -7.24 14.64
N ASN A 297 3.87 -7.78 15.28
CA ASN A 297 3.85 -8.15 16.70
C ASN A 297 3.99 -9.66 16.95
N ASP A 298 4.18 -10.49 15.91
CA ASP A 298 4.36 -11.93 16.08
C ASP A 298 5.82 -12.26 16.43
N GLU A 299 6.05 -12.54 17.70
CA GLU A 299 7.37 -12.94 18.21
C GLU A 299 7.79 -14.33 17.71
N THR A 300 6.87 -15.19 17.28
CA THR A 300 7.20 -16.55 16.81
C THR A 300 7.99 -16.55 15.50
N LEU A 301 7.91 -15.44 14.74
CA LEU A 301 8.67 -15.22 13.52
C LEU A 301 10.14 -14.86 13.79
N ASP A 302 10.50 -14.54 15.04
CA ASP A 302 11.87 -14.15 15.36
C ASP A 302 12.87 -15.32 15.28
N ASP A 303 12.39 -16.55 15.52
CA ASP A 303 13.18 -17.77 15.41
C ASP A 303 13.75 -17.97 13.99
N HIS A 304 13.05 -17.46 12.97
CA HIS A 304 13.43 -17.61 11.57
C HIS A 304 14.76 -16.94 11.24
N TRP A 305 14.96 -15.71 11.71
CA TRP A 305 16.17 -14.95 11.43
C TRP A 305 17.26 -15.13 12.49
N LEU A 306 16.92 -15.59 13.71
CA LEU A 306 17.92 -15.96 14.71
C LEU A 306 18.88 -17.06 14.21
N ARG A 307 18.35 -18.04 13.47
CA ARG A 307 19.17 -19.10 12.86
C ARG A 307 20.13 -18.54 11.81
N GLN A 308 19.62 -17.71 10.93
CA GLN A 308 20.42 -17.07 9.88
C GLN A 308 21.51 -16.17 10.49
N ALA A 309 21.16 -15.34 11.47
CA ALA A 309 22.11 -14.47 12.15
C ALA A 309 23.23 -15.24 12.85
N ASN A 310 22.95 -16.44 13.39
CA ASN A 310 23.98 -17.29 13.96
C ASN A 310 24.92 -17.86 12.89
N ASN A 311 24.38 -18.31 11.75
CA ASN A 311 25.19 -18.79 10.63
C ASN A 311 26.07 -17.67 10.05
N ASP A 312 25.51 -16.48 9.81
CA ASP A 312 26.25 -15.32 9.30
C ASP A 312 27.38 -14.90 10.28
N ALA A 313 27.13 -15.03 11.60
CA ALA A 313 28.15 -14.77 12.63
C ALA A 313 29.26 -15.83 12.64
N GLU A 314 28.91 -17.11 12.40
CA GLU A 314 29.89 -18.19 12.23
C GLU A 314 30.73 -17.98 10.96
N GLU A 315 30.12 -17.68 9.80
CA GLU A 315 30.83 -17.40 8.55
C GLU A 315 31.81 -16.24 8.72
N LYS A 316 31.38 -15.14 9.33
CA LYS A 316 32.26 -14.00 9.63
C LYS A 316 33.45 -14.40 10.51
N TYR A 317 33.25 -15.31 11.46
CA TYR A 317 34.33 -15.83 12.30
C TYR A 317 35.36 -16.66 11.50
N PHE A 318 34.92 -17.37 10.44
CA PHE A 318 35.83 -18.13 9.56
C PHE A 318 36.55 -17.27 8.51
N ASP A 319 35.95 -16.16 8.07
CA ASP A 319 36.58 -15.23 7.12
C ASP A 319 37.67 -14.36 7.77
N GLU A 320 37.72 -14.30 9.11
CA GLU A 320 38.71 -13.53 9.89
C GLU A 320 39.98 -14.34 10.25
N ASP A 321 40.09 -15.62 9.84
CA ASP A 321 41.25 -16.54 10.05
C ASP A 321 42.06 -16.80 8.74
#